data_AF-K0PXD2-F1
#
_entry.id   AF-K0PXD2-F1
#
_cell.length_a   1.000
_cell.length_b   1.000
_cell.length_c   1.000
_cell.angle_alpha   90.00
_cell.angle_beta   90.00
_cell.angle_gamma   90.00
#
_symmetry.space_group_name_H-M   'P 1'
#
loop_
_entity.id
_entity.type
_entity.pdbx_description
1 polymer ?
#
loop_
_entity_poly.entity_id
_entity_poly.type
_entity_poly.pdbx_seq_one_letter_code
_entity_poly.pdbx_strand_id
1 'polypeptide(L)'
;MQHAFYVDGLDTTDGEVLAKVGMEALVFQGFPVSKDGFLDTWTRRSTIEETASDFASARAMGVTSFPALFVRKDTTLARVGSGYAHVDALQQHLKDLGY
;
A
#
# COMPACT_ATOMS: atom_id res chain seq x y z
N MET A 1 -1.22 -3.82 -10.01
CA MET A 1 0.17 -3.92 -9.51
C MET A 1 0.57 -5.35 -9.15
N GLN A 2 -0.03 -5.99 -8.14
CA GLN A 2 0.39 -7.36 -7.75
C GLN A 2 0.28 -8.38 -8.88
N HIS A 3 -0.82 -8.37 -9.65
CA HIS A 3 -1.01 -9.23 -10.82
C HIS A 3 0.08 -9.00 -11.89
N ALA A 4 0.34 -7.73 -12.23
CA ALA A 4 1.36 -7.34 -13.21
C ALA A 4 2.76 -7.84 -12.86
N PHE A 5 3.14 -7.79 -11.58
CA PHE A 5 4.45 -8.27 -11.15
C PHE A 5 4.50 -9.81 -11.04
N TYR A 6 3.55 -10.42 -10.32
CA TYR A 6 3.62 -11.84 -9.95
C TYR A 6 3.06 -12.80 -11.01
N VAL A 7 2.16 -12.35 -11.89
CA VAL A 7 1.55 -13.18 -12.93
C VAL A 7 2.05 -12.80 -14.31
N ASP A 8 2.05 -11.50 -14.62
CA ASP A 8 2.44 -11.03 -15.95
C ASP A 8 3.96 -10.84 -16.09
N GLY A 9 4.72 -10.92 -14.98
CA GLY A 9 6.19 -10.83 -14.98
C GLY A 9 6.74 -9.47 -15.43
N LEU A 10 5.95 -8.41 -15.31
CA LEU A 10 6.34 -7.07 -15.73
C LEU A 10 7.33 -6.43 -14.75
N ASP A 11 8.30 -5.67 -15.27
CA ASP A 11 9.23 -4.91 -14.45
C ASP A 11 8.55 -3.66 -13.88
N THR A 12 7.94 -3.81 -12.70
CA THR A 12 7.29 -2.69 -12.00
C THR A 12 8.27 -1.75 -11.30
N THR A 13 9.59 -1.91 -11.49
CA THR A 13 10.59 -0.94 -11.02
C THR A 13 10.88 0.13 -12.07
N ASP A 14 10.56 -0.14 -13.34
CA ASP A 14 10.55 0.82 -14.43
C ASP A 14 9.32 1.74 -14.32
N GLY A 15 9.56 3.07 -14.29
CA GLY A 15 8.50 4.07 -14.16
C GLY A 15 7.49 4.07 -15.31
N GLU A 16 7.90 3.75 -16.54
CA GLU A 16 7.03 3.69 -17.71
C GLU A 16 6.10 2.47 -17.66
N VAL A 17 6.63 1.33 -17.24
CA VAL A 17 5.86 0.10 -17.01
C VAL A 17 4.88 0.30 -15.86
N LEU A 18 5.36 0.86 -14.75
CA LEU A 18 4.55 1.20 -13.58
C LEU A 18 3.40 2.14 -13.95
N ALA A 19 3.69 3.21 -14.70
CA ALA A 19 2.69 4.20 -15.10
C ALA A 19 1.63 3.61 -16.02
N LYS A 20 2.03 2.73 -16.95
CA LYS A 20 1.07 2.02 -17.81
C LYS A 20 0.13 1.13 -16.98
N VAL A 21 0.69 0.27 -16.13
CA VAL A 21 -0.09 -0.67 -15.30
C VAL A 21 -0.98 0.09 -14.31
N GLY A 22 -0.46 1.15 -13.68
CA GLY A 22 -1.19 1.98 -12.73
C GLY A 22 -2.35 2.73 -13.39
N MET A 23 -2.12 3.31 -14.56
CA MET A 23 -3.16 3.96 -15.36
C MET A 23 -4.26 2.98 -15.75
N GLU A 24 -3.92 1.82 -16.33
CA GLU A 24 -4.90 0.81 -16.74
C GLU A 24 -5.77 0.35 -15.56
N ALA A 25 -5.17 0.15 -14.38
CA ALA A 25 -5.89 -0.25 -13.18
C ALA A 25 -6.83 0.85 -12.63
N LEU A 26 -6.44 2.13 -12.73
CA LEU A 26 -7.27 3.26 -12.32
C LEU A 26 -8.43 3.50 -13.30
N VAL A 27 -8.16 3.42 -14.60
CA VAL A 27 -9.17 3.54 -15.66
C VAL A 27 -10.20 2.41 -15.54
N PHE A 28 -9.76 1.18 -15.29
CA PHE A 28 -10.67 0.04 -15.03
C PHE A 28 -11.60 0.28 -13.84
N GLN A 29 -11.15 1.02 -12.82
CA GLN A 29 -11.94 1.40 -11.65
C GLN A 29 -12.77 2.68 -11.86
N GLY A 30 -12.79 3.25 -13.07
CA GLY A 30 -13.55 4.45 -13.41
C GLY A 30 -12.85 5.77 -13.11
N PHE A 31 -11.56 5.77 -12.80
CA PHE A 31 -10.77 6.98 -12.59
C PHE A 31 -10.01 7.34 -13.87
N PRO A 32 -10.41 8.40 -14.60
CA PRO A 32 -9.75 8.80 -15.83
C PRO A 32 -8.37 9.39 -15.52
N VAL A 33 -7.32 8.65 -15.85
CA VAL A 33 -5.92 9.05 -15.69
C VAL A 33 -5.20 8.70 -16.99
N SER A 34 -4.33 9.60 -17.48
CA SER A 34 -3.44 9.29 -18.60
C SER A 34 -2.13 8.68 -18.09
N LYS A 35 -1.44 7.90 -18.93
CA LYS A 35 -0.12 7.36 -18.60
C LYS A 35 0.86 8.49 -18.22
N ASP A 36 0.91 9.54 -19.04
CA ASP A 36 1.81 10.68 -18.80
C ASP A 36 1.46 11.44 -17.52
N GLY A 37 0.18 11.60 -17.21
CA GLY A 37 -0.26 12.24 -15.96
C GLY A 37 0.07 11.40 -14.73
N PHE A 38 -0.01 10.08 -14.85
CA PHE A 38 0.44 9.17 -13.80
C PHE A 38 1.96 9.27 -13.61
N LEU A 39 2.73 9.22 -14.71
CA LEU A 39 4.20 9.28 -14.67
C LEU A 39 4.70 10.62 -14.12
N ASP A 40 4.09 11.73 -14.54
CA ASP A 40 4.37 13.05 -13.97
C ASP A 40 4.14 13.04 -12.46
N THR A 41 3.00 12.53 -12.00
CA THR A 41 2.70 12.43 -10.56
C THR A 41 3.71 11.54 -9.83
N TRP A 42 4.03 10.36 -10.39
CA TRP A 42 4.98 9.40 -9.83
C TRP A 42 6.38 10.00 -9.64
N THR A 43 6.81 10.86 -10.56
CA THR A 43 8.16 11.47 -10.55
C THR A 43 8.22 12.78 -9.78
N ARG A 44 7.09 13.32 -9.30
CA ARG A 44 7.07 14.55 -8.49
C ARG A 44 7.82 14.36 -7.18
N ARG A 45 8.62 15.36 -6.84
CA ARG A 45 9.33 15.42 -5.56
C ARG A 45 8.40 15.24 -4.36
N SER A 46 7.22 15.88 -4.39
CA SER A 46 6.24 15.76 -3.30
C SER A 46 5.78 14.32 -3.10
N THR A 47 5.54 13.57 -4.17
CA THR A 47 5.11 12.17 -4.12
C THR A 47 6.22 11.26 -3.58
N ILE A 48 7.47 11.54 -3.95
CA ILE A 48 8.65 10.85 -3.41
C ILE A 48 8.80 11.12 -1.91
N GLU A 49 8.66 12.37 -1.49
CA GLU A 49 8.76 12.79 -0.08
C GLU A 49 7.64 12.21 0.78
N GLU A 50 6.41 12.21 0.27
CA GLU A 50 5.25 11.59 0.93
C GLU A 50 5.47 10.09 1.14
N THR A 51 5.88 9.38 0.09
CA THR A 51 6.19 7.94 0.17
C THR A 51 7.33 7.65 1.16
N ALA A 52 8.37 8.50 1.19
CA ALA A 52 9.47 8.35 2.15
C ALA A 52 9.00 8.57 3.60
N SER A 53 8.10 9.53 3.82
CA SER A 53 7.46 9.79 5.11
C SER A 53 6.61 8.60 5.58
N ASP A 54 5.88 7.95 4.66
CA ASP A 54 5.10 6.75 4.96
C ASP A 54 6.00 5.59 5.40
N PHE A 55 7.13 5.36 4.72
CA PHE A 55 8.11 4.36 5.15
C PHE A 55 8.74 4.69 6.50
N ALA A 56 9.01 5.97 6.78
CA ALA A 56 9.51 6.40 8.08
C ALA A 56 8.47 6.15 9.19
N SER A 57 7.20 6.42 8.90
CA SER A 57 6.08 6.17 9.82
C SER A 57 5.92 4.69 10.14
N ALA A 58 5.96 3.81 9.13
CA ALA A 58 5.90 2.37 9.33
C ALA A 58 7.05 1.87 10.24
N ARG A 59 8.27 2.37 10.03
CA ARG A 59 9.42 2.04 10.90
C ARG A 59 9.23 2.57 12.33
N ALA A 60 8.75 3.80 12.48
CA ALA A 60 8.47 4.39 13.80
C ALA A 60 7.37 3.63 14.57
N MET A 61 6.42 3.02 13.86
CA MET A 61 5.41 2.09 14.41
C MET A 61 5.98 0.70 14.77
N GLY A 62 7.29 0.49 14.61
CA GLY A 62 7.98 -0.76 14.92
C GLY A 62 7.65 -1.90 13.96
N VAL A 63 7.23 -1.61 12.72
CA VAL A 63 6.98 -2.63 11.70
C VAL A 63 8.30 -3.23 11.24
N THR A 64 8.44 -4.55 11.40
CA THR A 64 9.64 -5.32 11.02
C THR A 64 9.36 -6.39 9.96
N SER A 65 8.09 -6.65 9.66
CA SER A 65 7.63 -7.60 8.65
C SER A 65 6.30 -7.16 8.05
N PHE A 66 5.98 -7.68 6.85
CA PHE A 66 4.74 -7.39 6.13
C PHE A 66 3.99 -8.70 5.80
N PRO A 67 2.64 -8.67 5.66
CA PRO A 67 1.76 -7.52 5.90
C PRO A 67 1.63 -7.20 7.40
N ALA A 68 1.46 -5.93 7.75
CA ALA A 68 1.20 -5.51 9.13
C ALA A 68 -0.13 -4.76 9.18
N LEU A 69 -0.96 -5.07 10.18
CA LEU A 69 -2.27 -4.45 10.36
C LEU A 69 -2.32 -3.75 11.71
N PHE A 70 -2.76 -2.49 11.70
CA PHE A 70 -2.96 -1.68 12.88
C PHE A 70 -4.37 -1.10 12.86
N VAL A 71 -4.90 -0.84 14.04
CA VAL A 71 -6.18 -0.19 14.24
C VAL A 71 -5.98 1.05 15.11
N ARG A 72 -6.62 2.16 14.73
CA ARG A 72 -6.59 3.41 15.49
C ARG A 72 -7.96 3.63 16.11
N LYS A 73 -8.01 3.86 17.42
CA LYS A 73 -9.19 4.35 18.15
C LYS A 73 -8.77 5.56 18.96
N ASP A 74 -9.39 6.69 18.62
CA ASP A 74 -9.00 8.01 19.12
C ASP A 74 -7.49 8.28 18.88
N THR A 75 -6.73 8.47 19.94
CA THR A 75 -5.28 8.70 19.90
C THR A 75 -4.45 7.42 20.01
N THR A 76 -5.08 6.27 20.25
CA THR A 76 -4.40 4.99 20.47
C THR A 76 -4.28 4.21 19.18
N LEU A 77 -3.06 3.77 18.86
CA LEU A 77 -2.75 2.89 17.75
C LEU A 77 -2.35 1.51 18.30
N ALA A 78 -3.14 0.48 17.99
CA ALA A 78 -2.89 -0.89 18.41
C ALA A 78 -2.56 -1.78 17.20
N ARG A 79 -1.64 -2.73 17.38
CA ARG A 79 -1.29 -3.71 16.34
C ARG A 79 -2.24 -4.89 16.39
N VAL A 80 -2.80 -5.26 15.24
CA VAL A 80 -3.74 -6.38 15.05
C VAL A 80 -3.02 -7.61 14.48
N GLY A 81 -2.03 -7.40 13.59
CA GLY A 81 -1.28 -8.48 12.96
C GLY A 81 0.11 -8.06 12.50
N SER A 82 1.04 -9.02 12.47
CA SER A 82 2.44 -8.83 12.05
C SER A 82 2.90 -10.01 11.19
N GLY A 83 2.39 -10.07 9.96
CA GLY A 83 2.59 -11.16 9.02
C GLY A 83 1.26 -11.69 8.48
N TYR A 84 1.36 -12.72 7.64
CA TYR A 84 0.18 -13.41 7.12
C TYR A 84 -0.60 -14.08 8.25
N ALA A 85 -1.91 -13.87 8.27
CA ALA A 85 -2.83 -14.50 9.20
C ALA A 85 -4.18 -14.76 8.53
N HIS A 86 -4.88 -15.80 8.99
CA HIS A 86 -6.25 -16.06 8.56
C HIS A 86 -7.20 -14.97 9.09
N VAL A 87 -8.29 -14.73 8.34
CA VAL A 87 -9.27 -13.70 8.69
C VAL A 87 -9.87 -13.91 10.07
N ASP A 88 -10.12 -15.16 10.47
CA ASP A 88 -10.70 -15.49 11.78
C ASP A 88 -9.77 -15.07 12.94
N ALA A 89 -8.45 -15.24 12.76
CA ALA A 89 -7.46 -14.81 13.74
C ALA A 89 -7.42 -13.27 13.86
N LEU A 90 -7.48 -12.56 12.72
CA LEU A 90 -7.52 -11.10 12.71
C LEU A 90 -8.81 -10.56 13.37
N GLN A 91 -9.95 -11.20 13.12
CA GLN A 91 -11.22 -10.86 13.76
C GLN A 91 -11.18 -11.08 15.26
N GLN A 92 -10.56 -12.17 15.73
CA GLN A 92 -10.42 -12.41 17.16
C GLN A 92 -9.54 -11.33 17.83
N HIS A 93 -8.39 -10.99 17.22
CA HIS A 93 -7.52 -9.93 17.75
C HIS A 93 -8.22 -8.57 17.81
N LEU A 94 -9.07 -8.24 16.84
CA LEU A 94 -9.89 -7.03 16.88
C LEU A 94 -10.85 -7.03 18.07
N LYS A 95 -11.55 -8.15 18.30
CA LYS A 95 -12.46 -8.30 19.46
C LYS A 95 -11.73 -8.15 20.78
N ASP A 96 -10.54 -8.75 20.91
CA ASP A 96 -9.71 -8.66 22.12
C ASP A 96 -9.27 -7.22 22.41
N LEU A 97 -9.13 -6.39 21.37
CA LEU A 97 -8.86 -4.96 21.47
C LEU A 97 -10.13 -4.10 21.67
N GLY A 98 -11.31 -4.70 21.75
CA GLY A 98 -12.58 -4.02 21.97
C GLY A 98 -13.16 -3.35 20.72
N TYR A 99 -12.96 -3.96 19.55
CA TYR A 99 -13.57 -3.61 18.26
C TYR A 99 -14.60 -4.64 17.80
#